data_AF-A0A841YIL4-F1
#
_entry.id   AF-A0A841YIL4-F1
#
_cell.length_a   1.000
_cell.length_b   1.000
_cell.length_c   1.000
_cell.angle_alpha   90.00
_cell.angle_beta   90.00
_cell.angle_gamma   90.00
#
_symmetry.space_group_name_H-M   'P 1'
#
loop_
_entity.id
_entity.type
_entity.pdbx_description
1 polymer ?
#
loop_
_entity_poly.entity_id
_entity_poly.type
_entity_poly.pdbx_seq_one_letter_code
_entity_poly.pdbx_strand_id
1 'polypeptide(L)' 'MIASYSKAGYPPDNAKIESYHARIKREKLYQLDFQHINDVYQAVFSYNYGFCNTKRIHQSLGHLTPNNFERKAN' A
#
# COMPACT_ATOMS: atom_id res chain seq x y z
N MET A 1 26.73 -4.53 6.99
CA MET A 1 25.26 -4.49 6.77
C MET A 1 24.81 -5.89 6.38
N ILE A 2 23.99 -6.54 7.20
CA ILE A 2 23.37 -7.82 6.84
C ILE A 2 22.14 -7.47 5.99
N ALA A 3 22.06 -8.02 4.77
CA ALA A 3 20.89 -7.83 3.95
C ALA A 3 19.72 -8.63 4.53
N SER A 4 18.59 -7.96 4.81
CA SER A 4 17.34 -8.57 5.30
C SER A 4 16.60 -9.30 4.18
N TYR A 5 17.31 -10.07 3.35
CA TYR A 5 16.68 -10.90 2.34
C TYR A 5 16.17 -12.18 2.98
N SER A 6 14.95 -12.54 2.60
CA SER A 6 14.40 -13.85 2.88
C SER A 6 15.26 -14.95 2.28
N LYS A 7 15.19 -16.14 2.88
CA LYS A 7 15.91 -17.31 2.38
C LYS A 7 15.51 -17.57 0.93
N ALA A 8 16.50 -17.85 0.07
CA ALA A 8 16.23 -18.24 -1.31
C ALA A 8 15.26 -19.44 -1.36
N GLY A 9 14.24 -19.35 -2.22
CA GLY A 9 13.21 -20.38 -2.34
C GLY A 9 12.13 -20.34 -1.25
N TYR A 10 11.89 -19.20 -0.61
CA TYR A 10 10.82 -19.03 0.39
C TYR A 10 9.74 -18.02 -0.07
N PRO A 11 8.78 -18.43 -0.94
CA PRO A 11 7.70 -17.58 -1.42
C PRO A 11 6.84 -16.85 -0.37
N PRO A 12 6.54 -17.43 0.82
CA PRO A 12 5.64 -16.80 1.79
C PRO A 12 6.12 -15.44 2.29
N ASP A 13 7.44 -15.25 2.38
CA ASP A 13 8.00 -13.97 2.81
C ASP A 13 7.70 -12.84 1.82
N ASN A 14 7.71 -13.16 0.52
CA ASN A 14 7.44 -12.19 -0.54
C ASN A 14 5.94 -11.92 -0.74
N ALA A 15 5.07 -12.84 -0.29
CA ALA A 15 3.63 -12.76 -0.50
C ALA A 15 3.01 -11.43 -0.04
N LYS A 16 3.51 -10.84 1.05
CA LYS A 16 3.02 -9.55 1.58
C LYS A 16 3.31 -8.40 0.62
N ILE A 17 4.55 -8.29 0.14
CA ILE A 17 4.94 -7.20 -0.76
C ILE A 17 4.36 -7.41 -2.16
N GLU A 18 4.23 -8.65 -2.61
CA GLU A 18 3.53 -8.99 -3.86
C GLU A 18 2.07 -8.58 -3.85
N SER A 19 1.36 -8.90 -2.75
CA SER A 19 -0.04 -8.49 -2.57
C SER A 19 -0.20 -6.97 -2.56
N TYR A 20 0.71 -6.26 -1.89
CA TYR A 20 0.75 -4.79 -1.93
C TYR A 20 0.97 -4.26 -3.35
N HIS A 21 1.95 -4.80 -4.08
CA HIS A 21 2.27 -4.38 -5.45
C HIS A 21 1.12 -4.65 -6.42
N ALA A 22 0.49 -5.82 -6.35
CA ALA A 22 -0.68 -6.13 -7.17
C ALA A 22 -1.82 -5.13 -6.93
N ARG A 23 -2.01 -4.75 -5.67
CA ARG A 23 -3.07 -3.86 -5.23
C ARG A 23 -2.86 -2.40 -5.70
N ILE A 24 -1.69 -1.81 -5.44
CA ILE A 24 -1.39 -0.43 -5.89
C ILE A 24 -1.39 -0.29 -7.42
N LYS A 25 -0.90 -1.32 -8.14
CA LYS A 25 -0.94 -1.33 -9.60
C LYS A 25 -2.37 -1.23 -10.12
N ARG A 26 -3.27 -2.09 -9.63
CA ARG A 26 -4.67 -2.13 -10.07
C ARG A 26 -5.47 -0.88 -9.69
N GLU A 27 -5.34 -0.42 -8.46
CA GLU A 27 -6.17 0.67 -7.92
C GLU A 27 -5.66 2.07 -8.28
N LYS A 28 -4.37 2.23 -8.58
CA LYS A 28 -3.78 3.56 -8.81
C LYS A 28 -2.97 3.66 -10.09
N LEU A 29 -1.98 2.80 -10.30
CA LEU A 29 -1.01 3.01 -11.38
C LEU A 29 -1.61 2.72 -12.76
N TYR A 30 -2.40 1.66 -12.91
CA TYR A 30 -3.05 1.33 -14.17
C TYR A 30 -4.21 2.26 -14.54
N GLN A 31 -4.64 3.11 -13.63
CA GLN A 31 -5.71 4.09 -13.86
C GLN A 31 -5.18 5.43 -14.39
N LEU A 32 -3.86 5.58 -14.50
CA LEU A 32 -3.20 6.84 -14.83
C LEU A 32 -2.20 6.61 -15.96
N ASP A 33 -2.09 7.59 -16.85
CA ASP A 33 -0.98 7.70 -17.78
C ASP A 33 0.07 8.64 -17.17
N PHE A 34 1.33 8.24 -17.20
CA PHE A 34 2.42 8.98 -16.58
C PHE A 34 3.40 9.44 -17.64
N GLN A 35 3.73 10.72 -17.64
CA GLN A 35 4.71 11.30 -18.57
C GLN A 35 6.12 11.29 -17.96
N HIS A 36 6.22 11.48 -16.65
CA HIS A 36 7.48 11.54 -15.94
C HIS A 36 7.51 10.63 -14.72
N ILE A 37 8.71 10.16 -14.35
CA ILE A 37 8.88 9.32 -13.17
C ILE A 37 8.46 10.02 -11.87
N ASN A 38 8.55 11.36 -11.82
CA ASN A 38 8.10 12.14 -10.67
C ASN A 38 6.60 12.02 -10.42
N ASP A 39 5.80 11.88 -11.47
CA ASP A 39 4.34 11.69 -11.37
C ASP A 39 4.03 10.34 -10.72
N VAL A 40 4.82 9.31 -11.05
CA VAL A 40 4.72 7.98 -10.43
C VAL A 40 5.06 8.06 -8.95
N TYR A 41 6.15 8.73 -8.57
CA TYR A 41 6.52 8.93 -7.16
C TYR A 41 5.40 9.64 -6.39
N GLN A 42 4.83 10.70 -6.95
CA GLN A 42 3.74 11.43 -6.32
C GLN A 42 2.46 10.60 -6.20
N ALA A 43 2.14 9.78 -7.21
CA ALA A 43 1.00 8.88 -7.18
C ALA A 43 1.17 7.79 -6.10
N VAL A 44 2.35 7.21 -5.97
CA VAL A 44 2.67 6.20 -4.94
C VAL A 44 2.61 6.83 -3.55
N PHE A 45 3.20 8.02 -3.36
CA PHE A 45 3.14 8.74 -2.09
C PHE A 45 1.68 9.03 -1.69
N SER A 46 0.90 9.59 -2.62
CA SER A 46 -0.50 9.93 -2.39
C SER A 46 -1.35 8.69 -2.09
N TYR A 47 -1.05 7.56 -2.72
CA TYR A 47 -1.74 6.31 -2.44
C TYR A 47 -1.43 5.80 -1.02
N ASN A 48 -0.15 5.79 -0.64
CA ASN A 48 0.28 5.28 0.67
C ASN A 48 -0.21 6.14 1.84
N TYR A 49 0.07 7.44 1.80
CA TYR A 49 -0.21 8.33 2.92
C TYR A 49 -1.58 8.99 2.81
N GLY A 50 -2.02 9.29 1.59
CA GLY A 50 -3.25 10.04 1.31
C GLY A 50 -4.48 9.19 1.04
N PHE A 51 -4.35 7.88 0.80
CA PHE A 51 -5.48 6.98 0.53
C PHE A 51 -5.56 5.82 1.52
N CYS A 52 -4.49 5.05 1.71
CA CYS A 52 -4.53 3.86 2.56
C CYS A 52 -4.93 4.17 4.01
N ASN A 53 -4.43 5.26 4.60
CA ASN A 53 -4.71 5.58 6.00
C ASN A 53 -6.02 6.35 6.19
N THR A 54 -6.43 7.15 5.21
CA THR A 54 -7.49 8.14 5.35
C THR A 54 -8.80 7.73 4.70
N LYS A 55 -8.76 6.95 3.61
CA LYS A 55 -9.90 6.68 2.72
C LYS A 55 -10.20 5.19 2.57
N ARG A 56 -9.19 4.32 2.65
CA ARG A 56 -9.41 2.88 2.50
C ARG A 56 -10.15 2.33 3.72
N ILE A 57 -11.29 1.71 3.48
CA ILE A 57 -12.06 1.01 4.51
C ILE A 57 -11.50 -0.40 4.69
N HIS A 58 -11.31 -0.79 5.95
CA HIS A 58 -10.86 -2.14 6.31
C HIS A 58 -11.97 -2.87 7.08
N GLN A 59 -12.42 -4.00 6.55
CA GLN A 59 -13.42 -4.85 7.22
C GLN A 59 -12.94 -5.29 8.61
N SER A 60 -11.66 -5.61 8.76
CA SER A 60 -11.05 -5.96 10.05
C SER A 60 -11.08 -4.82 11.08
N LEU A 61 -11.24 -3.56 10.64
CA LEU A 61 -11.38 -2.39 11.49
C LEU A 61 -12.85 -2.00 11.72
N GLY A 62 -13.78 -2.93 11.51
CA GLY A 62 -15.22 -2.65 11.64
C GLY A 62 -15.74 -1.71 10.55
N HIS A 63 -15.22 -1.85 9.33
CA HIS A 63 -15.53 -0.97 8.19
C HIS A 63 -15.14 0.50 8.40
N LEU A 64 -14.10 0.74 9.19
CA LEU A 64 -13.48 2.05 9.35
C LEU A 64 -12.19 2.17 8.52
N THR A 65 -11.79 3.41 8.27
CA THR A 65 -10.43 3.71 7.80
C THR A 65 -9.46 3.67 8.97
N PRO A 66 -8.16 3.39 8.75
CA PRO A 66 -7.18 3.35 9.83
C PRO A 66 -7.21 4.60 10.70
N ASN A 67 -7.22 5.81 10.12
CA ASN A 67 -7.29 7.04 10.90
C ASN A 67 -8.59 7.18 11.69
N ASN A 68 -9.73 6.73 11.16
CA ASN A 68 -10.99 6.81 11.90
C ASN A 68 -11.05 5.79 13.04
N PHE A 69 -10.45 4.62 12.84
CA PHE A 69 -10.30 3.62 13.90
C PHE A 69 -9.46 4.18 15.05
N GLU A 70 -8.29 4.73 14.75
CA GLU A 70 -7.40 5.34 15.76
C GLU A 70 -8.08 6.51 16.49
N ARG A 71 -8.83 7.36 15.79
CA ARG A 71 -9.58 8.48 16.39
C ARG A 71 -10.72 8.05 17.30
N LYS A 72 -11.28 6.84 17.11
CA LYS A 72 -12.35 6.29 17.95
C LYS A 72 -11.79 5.53 19.16
N ALA A 73 -10.57 5.01 19.04
CA ALA A 73 -9.87 4.30 20.10
C ALA A 73 -9.24 5.24 21.16
N ASN A 74 -9.10 6.53 20.83
CA ASN A 74 -8.71 7.61 21.76
C ASN A 74 -9.94 8.38 22.25
#